data_AF-A0A399IEQ1-F1
#
_entry.id   AF-A0A399IEQ1-F1
#
_cell.length_a   1.000
_cell.length_b   1.000
_cell.length_c   1.000
_cell.angle_alpha   90.00
_cell.angle_beta   90.00
_cell.angle_gamma   90.00
#
_symmetry.space_group_name_H-M   'P 1'
#
loop_
_entity.id
_entity.type
_entity.pdbx_description
1 polymer ?
#
loop_
_entity_poly.entity_id
_entity_poly.type
_entity_poly.pdbx_seq_one_letter_code
_entity_poly.pdbx_strand_id
1 'polypeptide(L)'
;MFKHFFLVFAVICLFATPARTAVTSQPVFTQKDLARMIVDQFGWAAGLPKEPADRDYLVILNGRRTFHYEAEATYNRKTDRVTVPEYNLYGQFTGKGWLLGVSEKTAVNFSAFLPIGGEYTLKAVIKGNGFVWKFGDQEFRASSASGDFKEVLIGKVKVTPGIFQFHVIMPPEGAIDSYTLVAPDYAPLQPLVGWRFREPLTAGCLAEVAVSMMNLYDRLPESTTNVPARLAAVDAALPNRDASATDINYLGSFRSRAWLRTDFRGAAIQIPVKAAEAGYYGITANVMGQRIEGDVNGYDFSVTGKPYLAMTSLGLYRLESGENMLTLRLPPQGGVDFIQFTHKDSSPAAFMKLAGMSGDPGRLPGADEVKGILKAIYQKYPVRK
;
A
#
# COMPACT_ATOMS: atom_id res chain seq x y z
N MET A 1 1.61 83.22 32.30
CA MET A 1 2.59 83.21 31.18
C MET A 1 3.44 81.93 31.22
N PHE A 2 2.84 80.73 31.26
CA PHE A 2 3.56 79.43 31.35
C PHE A 2 2.65 78.27 30.90
N LYS A 3 2.15 78.29 29.65
CA LYS A 3 1.30 77.19 29.14
C LYS A 3 1.65 76.67 27.73
N HIS A 4 2.67 77.23 27.07
CA HIS A 4 2.96 76.93 25.67
C HIS A 4 4.25 76.13 25.45
N PHE A 5 5.00 75.79 26.50
CA PHE A 5 6.27 75.07 26.36
C PHE A 5 6.15 73.54 26.48
N PHE A 6 5.02 73.02 26.98
CA PHE A 6 4.84 71.57 27.19
C PHE A 6 4.29 70.81 25.96
N LEU A 7 3.86 71.51 24.91
CA LEU A 7 3.22 70.86 23.76
C LEU A 7 4.22 70.39 22.68
N VAL A 8 5.45 70.91 22.67
CA VAL A 8 6.43 70.57 21.62
C VAL A 8 7.24 69.30 21.96
N PHE A 9 7.38 68.95 23.25
CA PHE A 9 8.12 67.74 23.64
C PHE A 9 7.30 66.44 23.51
N ALA A 10 5.97 66.53 23.47
CA ALA A 10 5.07 65.37 23.35
C ALA A 10 4.91 64.84 21.91
N VAL A 11 5.30 65.62 20.89
CA VAL A 11 5.09 65.25 19.48
C VAL A 11 6.28 64.47 18.88
N ILE A 12 7.47 64.52 19.50
CA ILE A 12 8.66 63.83 18.96
C ILE A 12 8.78 62.37 19.44
N CYS A 13 8.10 61.97 20.52
CA CYS A 13 8.13 60.57 21.00
C CYS A 13 7.09 59.64 20.35
N LEU A 14 6.28 60.12 19.39
CA LEU A 14 5.18 59.36 18.77
C LEU A 14 5.51 58.73 17.41
N PHE A 15 6.78 58.73 17.00
CA PHE A 15 7.26 58.04 15.79
C PHE A 15 8.34 56.99 16.04
N ALA A 16 8.40 56.41 17.24
CA ALA A 16 9.05 55.12 17.43
C ALA A 16 8.13 54.03 16.90
N THR A 17 8.04 53.90 15.56
CA THR A 17 7.45 52.73 14.93
C THR A 17 8.29 51.53 15.37
N PRO A 18 7.74 50.54 16.09
CA PRO A 18 8.46 49.29 16.28
C PRO A 18 8.63 48.72 14.88
N ALA A 19 9.88 48.68 14.40
CA ALA A 19 10.24 47.87 13.26
C ALA A 19 9.75 46.47 13.60
N ARG A 20 8.62 46.06 12.98
CA ARG A 20 8.22 44.67 12.93
C ARG A 20 9.37 43.98 12.23
N THR A 21 10.28 43.42 13.02
CA THR A 21 11.14 42.34 12.58
C THR A 21 10.19 41.31 12.02
N ALA A 22 10.07 41.32 10.69
CA ALA A 22 9.56 40.18 9.97
C ALA A 22 10.50 39.06 10.37
N VAL A 23 10.07 38.27 11.37
CA VAL A 23 10.63 36.96 11.62
C VAL A 23 10.48 36.26 10.29
N THR A 24 11.55 36.22 9.52
CA THR A 24 11.68 35.39 8.33
C THR A 24 11.43 33.99 8.83
N SER A 25 10.17 33.57 8.79
CA SER A 25 9.76 32.21 9.13
C SER A 25 10.52 31.34 8.14
N GLN A 26 11.61 30.73 8.61
CA GLN A 26 12.32 29.75 7.80
C GLN A 26 11.28 28.76 7.31
N PRO A 27 11.29 28.41 6.00
CA PRO A 27 10.32 27.48 5.47
C PRO A 27 10.39 26.19 6.30
N VAL A 28 9.26 25.87 6.94
CA VAL A 28 9.17 24.70 7.82
C VAL A 28 9.25 23.46 6.95
N PHE A 29 10.19 22.56 7.26
CA PHE A 29 10.33 21.30 6.55
C PHE A 29 9.06 20.45 6.74
N THR A 30 8.37 20.14 5.66
CA THR A 30 7.06 19.49 5.69
C THR A 30 7.15 17.98 5.47
N GLN A 31 6.05 17.27 5.72
CA GLN A 31 5.95 15.87 5.33
C GLN A 31 6.07 15.66 3.81
N LYS A 32 5.69 16.66 2.99
CA LYS A 32 5.90 16.62 1.53
C LYS A 32 7.39 16.59 1.20
N ASP A 33 8.17 17.42 1.88
CA ASP A 33 9.62 17.49 1.67
C ASP A 33 10.29 16.16 2.05
N LEU A 34 9.82 15.50 3.12
CA LEU A 34 10.25 14.15 3.48
C LEU A 34 9.93 13.13 2.38
N ALA A 35 8.67 13.08 1.93
CA ALA A 35 8.22 12.15 0.89
C ALA A 35 9.03 12.30 -0.41
N ARG A 36 9.25 13.54 -0.83
CA ARG A 36 10.12 13.86 -1.97
C ARG A 36 11.55 13.39 -1.73
N MET A 37 12.13 13.70 -0.57
CA MET A 37 13.51 13.33 -0.24
C MET A 37 13.70 11.81 -0.20
N ILE A 38 12.71 11.04 0.27
CA ILE A 38 12.73 9.58 0.21
C ILE A 38 12.74 9.11 -1.25
N VAL A 39 11.81 9.60 -2.07
CA VAL A 39 11.72 9.19 -3.49
C VAL A 39 13.01 9.55 -4.26
N ASP A 40 13.58 10.71 -4.01
CA ASP A 40 14.83 11.17 -4.64
C ASP A 40 16.04 10.33 -4.15
N GLN A 41 16.20 10.16 -2.83
CA GLN A 41 17.34 9.46 -2.22
C GLN A 41 17.42 7.99 -2.62
N PHE A 42 16.29 7.35 -2.90
CA PHE A 42 16.20 5.94 -3.29
C PHE A 42 16.14 5.75 -4.82
N GLY A 43 16.28 6.83 -5.60
CA GLY A 43 16.30 6.75 -7.07
C GLY A 43 14.94 6.43 -7.70
N TRP A 44 13.85 6.56 -6.95
CA TRP A 44 12.49 6.29 -7.44
C TRP A 44 11.91 7.49 -8.21
N ALA A 45 12.58 8.63 -8.18
CA ALA A 45 12.19 9.85 -8.88
C ALA A 45 12.17 9.70 -10.42
N ALA A 46 12.89 8.72 -10.98
CA ALA A 46 12.87 8.44 -12.43
C ALA A 46 11.46 8.08 -12.93
N GLY A 47 10.58 7.64 -12.03
CA GLY A 47 9.18 7.44 -12.34
C GLY A 47 8.37 8.74 -12.45
N LEU A 48 8.67 9.73 -11.64
CA LEU A 48 7.77 10.87 -11.48
C LEU A 48 7.63 11.69 -12.77
N PRO A 49 6.43 12.26 -13.04
CA PRO A 49 6.29 13.25 -14.11
C PRO A 49 7.15 14.48 -13.80
N LYS A 50 7.41 15.31 -14.82
CA LYS A 50 8.25 16.52 -14.68
C LYS A 50 7.78 17.45 -13.54
N GLU A 51 6.47 17.51 -13.32
CA GLU A 51 5.83 18.27 -12.26
C GLU A 51 4.97 17.33 -11.41
N PRO A 52 5.58 16.61 -10.45
CA PRO A 52 4.88 15.62 -9.64
C PRO A 52 3.91 16.28 -8.67
N ALA A 53 2.67 15.82 -8.73
CA ALA A 53 1.66 16.10 -7.73
C ALA A 53 1.86 15.20 -6.50
N ASP A 54 1.26 15.60 -5.39
CA ASP A 54 1.25 14.86 -4.12
C ASP A 54 0.88 13.38 -4.29
N ARG A 55 -0.13 13.10 -5.11
CA ARG A 55 -0.57 11.73 -5.41
C ARG A 55 0.51 10.85 -6.05
N ASP A 56 1.42 11.44 -6.82
CA ASP A 56 2.44 10.69 -7.55
C ASP A 56 3.48 10.12 -6.56
N TYR A 57 3.81 10.87 -5.51
CA TYR A 57 4.63 10.37 -4.40
C TYR A 57 3.91 9.27 -3.61
N LEU A 58 2.60 9.42 -3.35
CA LEU A 58 1.83 8.41 -2.62
C LEU A 58 1.75 7.08 -3.37
N VAL A 59 1.69 7.09 -4.70
CA VAL A 59 1.70 5.86 -5.51
C VAL A 59 3.03 5.11 -5.35
N ILE A 60 4.16 5.80 -5.16
CA ILE A 60 5.45 5.13 -4.89
C ILE A 60 5.49 4.65 -3.43
N LEU A 61 5.10 5.50 -2.49
CA LEU A 61 5.26 5.24 -1.07
C LEU A 61 4.29 4.18 -0.53
N ASN A 62 3.07 4.10 -1.07
CA ASN A 62 2.08 3.09 -0.68
C ASN A 62 2.54 1.65 -0.99
N GLY A 63 3.53 1.47 -1.88
CA GLY A 63 4.08 0.15 -2.22
C GLY A 63 3.16 -0.73 -3.06
N ARG A 64 2.00 -0.24 -3.53
CA ARG A 64 1.11 -0.99 -4.41
C ARG A 64 1.78 -1.21 -5.76
N ARG A 65 1.72 -2.44 -6.26
CA ARG A 65 2.38 -2.86 -7.49
C ARG A 65 1.42 -3.54 -8.47
N THR A 66 0.18 -3.07 -8.43
CA THR A 66 -0.83 -3.36 -9.45
C THR A 66 -1.15 -2.08 -10.21
N PHE A 67 -0.83 -2.06 -11.50
CA PHE A 67 -1.00 -0.90 -12.38
C PHE A 67 -1.82 -1.30 -13.59
N HIS A 68 -2.99 -0.67 -13.72
CA HIS A 68 -3.94 -0.88 -14.79
C HIS A 68 -3.89 0.27 -15.78
N TYR A 69 -3.92 -0.04 -17.07
CA TYR A 69 -3.90 0.93 -18.15
C TYR A 69 -4.91 0.58 -19.22
N GLU A 70 -5.71 1.57 -19.57
CA GLU A 70 -6.62 1.53 -20.71
C GLU A 70 -5.80 1.63 -22.01
N ALA A 71 -6.05 0.74 -22.97
CA ALA A 71 -5.23 0.63 -24.18
C ALA A 71 -5.37 1.90 -25.05
N GLU A 72 -6.58 2.44 -25.16
CA GLU A 72 -6.92 3.66 -25.89
C GLU A 72 -6.33 4.94 -25.26
N ALA A 73 -5.91 4.87 -23.99
CA ALA A 73 -5.24 5.96 -23.31
C ALA A 73 -3.71 5.93 -23.49
N THR A 74 -3.12 4.79 -23.85
CA THR A 74 -1.67 4.58 -23.80
C THR A 74 -1.00 4.27 -25.15
N TYR A 75 -1.76 4.07 -26.21
CA TYR A 75 -1.23 3.84 -27.56
C TYR A 75 -0.76 5.11 -28.27
N ASN A 76 0.09 4.97 -29.30
CA ASN A 76 0.56 6.10 -30.09
C ASN A 76 -0.46 6.49 -31.18
N ARG A 77 -1.34 7.42 -30.83
CA ARG A 77 -2.40 7.96 -31.72
C ARG A 77 -1.91 8.53 -33.05
N LYS A 78 -0.64 8.92 -33.15
CA LYS A 78 -0.09 9.57 -34.35
C LYS A 78 0.39 8.56 -35.39
N THR A 79 0.86 7.40 -34.95
CA THR A 79 1.54 6.43 -35.84
C THR A 79 0.78 5.13 -35.99
N ASP A 80 -0.02 4.76 -35.00
CA ASP A 80 -0.62 3.43 -34.94
C ASP A 80 -1.94 3.41 -35.72
N ARG A 81 -2.09 2.43 -36.62
CA ARG A 81 -3.26 2.27 -37.49
C ARG A 81 -4.32 1.35 -36.87
N VAL A 82 -4.89 1.81 -35.76
CA VAL A 82 -5.97 1.13 -35.03
C VAL A 82 -7.23 1.96 -35.01
N THR A 83 -8.37 1.32 -34.87
CA THR A 83 -9.64 2.00 -34.58
C THR A 83 -9.88 1.98 -33.07
N VAL A 84 -10.54 3.03 -32.55
CA VAL A 84 -10.98 3.10 -31.15
C VAL A 84 -12.50 3.11 -31.08
N PRO A 85 -13.17 1.96 -30.98
CA PRO A 85 -14.61 1.91 -30.75
C PRO A 85 -14.95 2.27 -29.29
N GLU A 86 -16.11 2.89 -29.09
CA GLU A 86 -16.61 3.34 -27.77
C GLU A 86 -17.94 2.63 -27.41
N TYR A 87 -18.23 1.48 -28.02
CA TYR A 87 -19.48 0.73 -27.84
C TYR A 87 -19.22 -0.74 -27.45
N ASN A 88 -20.17 -1.32 -26.71
CA ASN A 88 -20.10 -2.64 -26.11
C ASN A 88 -20.38 -3.76 -27.14
N LEU A 89 -19.46 -4.00 -28.07
CA LEU A 89 -19.62 -5.07 -29.07
C LEU A 89 -19.23 -6.46 -28.54
N TYR A 90 -18.19 -6.54 -27.70
CA TYR A 90 -17.55 -7.79 -27.27
C TYR A 90 -17.61 -7.99 -25.74
N GLY A 91 -18.69 -7.51 -25.12
CA GLY A 91 -18.87 -7.46 -23.67
C GLY A 91 -18.64 -6.06 -23.09
N GLN A 92 -18.61 -5.98 -21.76
CA GLN A 92 -18.21 -4.75 -21.06
C GLN A 92 -16.70 -4.55 -21.22
N PHE A 93 -16.32 -3.32 -21.53
CA PHE A 93 -14.93 -2.87 -21.63
C PHE A 93 -14.69 -1.74 -20.61
N THR A 94 -13.43 -1.47 -20.28
CA THR A 94 -13.05 -0.43 -19.29
C THR A 94 -12.73 0.90 -19.98
N GLY A 95 -12.58 1.99 -19.23
CA GLY A 95 -12.22 3.28 -19.82
C GLY A 95 -13.28 3.91 -20.73
N LYS A 96 -12.82 4.48 -21.85
CA LYS A 96 -13.65 5.21 -22.83
C LYS A 96 -13.84 4.47 -24.14
N GLY A 97 -12.95 3.54 -24.45
CA GLY A 97 -13.00 2.73 -25.66
C GLY A 97 -11.99 1.60 -25.60
N TRP A 98 -11.80 0.91 -26.72
CA TRP A 98 -10.84 -0.19 -26.83
C TRP A 98 -10.16 -0.15 -28.19
N LEU A 99 -9.03 -0.83 -28.38
CA LEU A 99 -8.32 -0.84 -29.66
C LEU A 99 -8.77 -2.01 -30.54
N LEU A 100 -9.04 -1.74 -31.81
CA LEU A 100 -9.39 -2.74 -32.83
C LEU A 100 -8.37 -2.74 -33.97
N GLY A 101 -7.82 -3.92 -34.26
CA GLY A 101 -7.14 -4.22 -35.52
C GLY A 101 -8.17 -4.51 -36.60
N VAL A 102 -7.98 -3.97 -37.81
CA VAL A 102 -8.98 -4.04 -38.88
C VAL A 102 -8.79 -5.32 -39.71
N SER A 103 -8.18 -5.26 -40.89
CA SER A 103 -8.08 -6.37 -41.84
C SER A 103 -6.71 -7.04 -41.91
N GLU A 104 -5.67 -6.43 -41.34
CA GLU A 104 -4.29 -6.89 -41.42
C GLU A 104 -3.63 -6.92 -40.02
N LYS A 105 -2.45 -7.52 -39.91
CA LYS A 105 -1.67 -7.46 -38.68
C LYS A 105 -1.23 -6.02 -38.43
N THR A 106 -1.63 -5.46 -37.29
CA THR A 106 -1.31 -4.07 -36.93
C THR A 106 -0.29 -4.04 -35.81
N ALA A 107 0.80 -3.29 -35.99
CA ALA A 107 1.70 -2.96 -34.91
C ALA A 107 1.14 -1.78 -34.09
N VAL A 108 1.07 -1.94 -32.78
CA VAL A 108 0.62 -0.92 -31.83
C VAL A 108 1.75 -0.65 -30.83
N ASN A 109 2.04 0.62 -30.59
CA ASN A 109 3.09 1.05 -29.70
C ASN A 109 2.46 1.68 -28.46
N PHE A 110 2.71 1.07 -27.31
CA PHE A 110 2.20 1.55 -26.03
C PHE A 110 3.29 2.29 -25.26
N SER A 111 2.87 3.30 -24.52
CA SER A 111 3.70 4.03 -23.57
C SER A 111 2.94 4.18 -22.25
N ALA A 112 3.47 3.59 -21.18
CA ALA A 112 2.87 3.63 -19.86
C ALA A 112 3.90 4.04 -18.81
N PHE A 113 3.42 4.65 -17.73
CA PHE A 113 4.25 5.08 -16.63
C PHE A 113 4.21 4.08 -15.49
N LEU A 114 5.36 3.51 -15.11
CA LEU A 114 5.50 2.60 -13.98
C LEU A 114 6.37 3.24 -12.86
N PRO A 115 5.82 3.53 -11.67
CA PRO A 115 6.56 4.21 -10.60
C PRO A 115 7.63 3.34 -9.94
N ILE A 116 7.41 2.02 -9.91
CA ILE A 116 8.24 1.08 -9.17
C ILE A 116 8.71 0.00 -10.15
N GLY A 117 10.02 -0.18 -10.28
CA GLY A 117 10.59 -1.24 -11.13
C GLY A 117 10.43 -2.65 -10.55
N GLY A 118 10.84 -3.64 -11.32
CA GLY A 118 10.93 -5.04 -10.88
C GLY A 118 10.32 -6.02 -11.88
N GLU A 119 10.16 -7.27 -11.46
CA GLU A 119 9.42 -8.28 -12.21
C GLU A 119 7.92 -8.12 -11.94
N TYR A 120 7.13 -8.08 -13.02
CA TYR A 120 5.68 -7.99 -13.01
C TYR A 120 5.07 -9.10 -13.85
N THR A 121 3.92 -9.60 -13.43
CA THR A 121 3.03 -10.42 -14.23
C THR A 121 2.19 -9.48 -15.10
N LEU A 122 2.37 -9.57 -16.41
CA LEU A 122 1.57 -8.85 -17.40
C LEU A 122 0.32 -9.66 -17.73
N LYS A 123 -0.83 -9.01 -17.58
CA LYS A 123 -2.13 -9.49 -18.01
C LYS A 123 -2.73 -8.49 -19.00
N ALA A 124 -3.59 -8.97 -19.89
CA ALA A 124 -4.33 -8.10 -20.78
C ALA A 124 -5.76 -8.59 -20.99
N VAL A 125 -6.69 -7.66 -21.18
CA VAL A 125 -8.06 -7.95 -21.60
C VAL A 125 -8.11 -7.85 -23.11
N ILE A 126 -8.19 -9.00 -23.80
CA ILE A 126 -8.11 -9.09 -25.26
C ILE A 126 -9.21 -9.96 -25.86
N LYS A 127 -9.46 -9.76 -27.16
CA LYS A 127 -10.27 -10.62 -28.02
C LYS A 127 -9.48 -11.04 -29.25
N GLY A 128 -9.59 -12.32 -29.62
CA GLY A 128 -8.91 -12.90 -30.79
C GLY A 128 -7.60 -13.64 -30.46
N ASN A 129 -7.00 -14.22 -31.50
CA ASN A 129 -5.87 -15.14 -31.38
C ASN A 129 -4.64 -14.66 -32.16
N GLY A 130 -3.44 -14.98 -31.66
CA GLY A 130 -2.19 -14.69 -32.35
C GLY A 130 -1.59 -13.32 -32.06
N PHE A 131 -1.86 -12.75 -30.88
CA PHE A 131 -1.16 -11.56 -30.41
C PHE A 131 0.30 -11.87 -30.12
N VAL A 132 1.18 -10.95 -30.48
CA VAL A 132 2.60 -11.00 -30.14
C VAL A 132 2.98 -9.74 -29.39
N TRP A 133 3.24 -9.87 -28.09
CA TRP A 133 3.63 -8.79 -27.20
C TRP A 133 5.15 -8.78 -27.08
N LYS A 134 5.77 -7.63 -27.24
CA LYS A 134 7.22 -7.50 -27.19
C LYS A 134 7.65 -6.40 -26.25
N PHE A 135 8.44 -6.80 -25.25
CA PHE A 135 8.97 -5.96 -24.18
C PHE A 135 10.49 -6.05 -24.21
N GLY A 136 11.15 -5.02 -24.77
CA GLY A 136 12.59 -5.11 -25.08
C GLY A 136 12.86 -6.31 -25.99
N ASP A 137 13.73 -7.22 -25.55
CA ASP A 137 14.10 -8.45 -26.27
C ASP A 137 13.16 -9.63 -25.99
N GLN A 138 12.18 -9.48 -25.08
CA GLN A 138 11.24 -10.54 -24.73
C GLN A 138 10.03 -10.54 -25.66
N GLU A 139 9.66 -11.70 -26.20
CA GLU A 139 8.45 -11.92 -26.98
C GLU A 139 7.50 -12.88 -26.25
N PHE A 140 6.23 -12.50 -26.15
CA PHE A 140 5.16 -13.31 -25.56
C PHE A 140 4.03 -13.48 -26.57
N ARG A 141 3.48 -14.69 -26.65
CA ARG A 141 2.35 -14.99 -27.53
C ARG A 141 1.12 -15.24 -26.69
N ALA A 142 0.03 -14.56 -27.04
CA ALA A 142 -1.22 -14.63 -26.30
C ALA A 142 -2.40 -14.82 -27.26
N SER A 143 -3.45 -15.44 -26.75
CA SER A 143 -4.66 -15.75 -27.51
C SER A 143 -5.82 -15.84 -26.53
N SER A 144 -6.96 -15.27 -26.90
CA SER A 144 -8.23 -15.43 -26.18
C SER A 144 -9.09 -16.39 -26.97
N ALA A 145 -9.36 -17.57 -26.41
CA ALA A 145 -10.23 -18.59 -27.02
C ALA A 145 -11.70 -18.14 -27.11
N SER A 146 -12.02 -16.95 -26.63
CA SER A 146 -13.35 -16.37 -26.54
C SER A 146 -13.63 -15.39 -27.70
N GLY A 147 -14.87 -15.35 -28.16
CA GLY A 147 -15.36 -14.29 -29.06
C GLY A 147 -15.49 -12.93 -28.38
N ASP A 148 -15.55 -12.92 -27.04
CA ASP A 148 -15.65 -11.74 -26.18
C ASP A 148 -14.30 -11.41 -25.52
N PHE A 149 -14.19 -10.21 -24.94
CA PHE A 149 -13.06 -9.81 -24.11
C PHE A 149 -12.84 -10.76 -22.93
N LYS A 150 -11.59 -11.20 -22.75
CA LYS A 150 -11.15 -11.99 -21.60
C LYS A 150 -9.79 -11.52 -21.11
N GLU A 151 -9.63 -11.52 -19.78
CA GLU A 151 -8.32 -11.37 -19.16
C GLU A 151 -7.48 -12.62 -19.48
N VAL A 152 -6.31 -12.40 -20.07
CA VAL A 152 -5.32 -13.44 -20.36
C VAL A 152 -4.01 -13.11 -19.68
N LEU A 153 -3.32 -14.14 -19.22
CA LEU A 153 -1.93 -14.03 -18.76
C LEU A 153 -1.02 -13.95 -19.99
N ILE A 154 -0.23 -12.88 -20.09
CA ILE A 154 0.74 -12.70 -21.18
C ILE A 154 2.09 -13.31 -20.79
N GLY A 155 2.58 -12.98 -19.60
CA GLY A 155 3.87 -13.47 -19.11
C GLY A 155 4.45 -12.64 -17.98
N LYS A 156 5.71 -12.89 -17.63
CA LYS A 156 6.47 -12.10 -16.66
C LYS A 156 7.44 -11.17 -17.38
N VAL A 157 7.38 -9.89 -17.05
CA VAL A 157 8.21 -8.83 -17.65
C VAL A 157 9.03 -8.14 -16.57
N LYS A 158 10.29 -7.83 -16.89
CA LYS A 158 11.14 -6.98 -16.04
C LYS A 158 11.08 -5.56 -16.54
N VAL A 159 10.61 -4.65 -15.69
CA VAL A 159 10.39 -3.25 -16.06
C VAL A 159 11.24 -2.35 -15.17
N THR A 160 11.87 -1.33 -15.76
CA THR A 160 12.56 -0.26 -15.03
C THR A 160 11.53 0.79 -14.58
N PRO A 161 11.73 1.46 -13.44
CA PRO A 161 10.87 2.58 -13.07
C PRO A 161 10.97 3.69 -14.12
N GLY A 162 9.86 4.37 -14.41
CA GLY A 162 9.78 5.37 -15.48
C GLY A 162 8.68 5.09 -16.49
N ILE A 163 8.68 5.90 -17.55
CA ILE A 163 7.92 5.60 -18.75
C ILE A 163 8.58 4.43 -19.45
N PHE A 164 7.84 3.35 -19.65
CA PHE A 164 8.27 2.22 -20.46
C PHE A 164 7.43 2.14 -21.72
N GLN A 165 8.05 1.61 -22.77
CA GLN A 165 7.44 1.41 -24.07
C GLN A 165 7.50 -0.06 -24.44
N PHE A 166 6.44 -0.53 -25.07
CA PHE A 166 6.37 -1.90 -25.59
C PHE A 166 5.51 -1.90 -26.85
N HIS A 167 5.70 -2.94 -27.67
CA HIS A 167 4.97 -3.06 -28.92
C HIS A 167 4.17 -4.36 -28.96
N VAL A 168 3.00 -4.28 -29.59
CA VAL A 168 2.11 -5.43 -29.78
C VAL A 168 1.81 -5.56 -31.26
N ILE A 169 2.04 -6.75 -31.80
CA ILE A 169 1.54 -7.13 -33.11
C ILE A 169 0.16 -7.74 -32.88
N MET A 170 -0.86 -6.97 -33.21
CA MET A 170 -2.26 -7.35 -33.10
C MET A 170 -2.67 -8.12 -34.37
N PRO A 171 -3.34 -9.28 -34.25
CA PRO A 171 -3.87 -10.01 -35.39
C PRO A 171 -5.01 -9.21 -36.07
N PRO A 172 -5.37 -9.55 -37.32
CA PRO A 172 -6.60 -9.04 -37.94
C PRO A 172 -7.81 -9.27 -37.03
N GLU A 173 -8.69 -8.28 -36.91
CA GLU A 173 -9.85 -8.29 -36.01
C GLU A 173 -9.55 -8.55 -34.53
N GLY A 174 -8.28 -8.50 -34.13
CA GLY A 174 -7.86 -8.54 -32.73
C GLY A 174 -8.29 -7.27 -32.02
N ALA A 175 -8.67 -7.39 -30.75
CA ALA A 175 -8.97 -6.24 -29.92
C ALA A 175 -8.24 -6.28 -28.58
N ILE A 176 -7.86 -5.10 -28.08
CA ILE A 176 -7.24 -4.90 -26.77
C ILE A 176 -8.03 -3.82 -26.04
N ASP A 177 -8.61 -4.17 -24.89
CA ASP A 177 -9.32 -3.23 -24.01
C ASP A 177 -8.32 -2.57 -23.07
N SER A 178 -7.65 -3.38 -22.25
CA SER A 178 -6.72 -2.89 -21.23
C SER A 178 -5.59 -3.88 -20.97
N TYR A 179 -4.58 -3.43 -20.24
CA TYR A 179 -3.52 -4.30 -19.70
C TYR A 179 -3.17 -3.91 -18.28
N THR A 180 -2.74 -4.90 -17.50
CA THR A 180 -2.43 -4.75 -16.08
C THR A 180 -1.09 -5.41 -15.76
N LEU A 181 -0.23 -4.66 -15.06
CA LEU A 181 1.01 -5.15 -14.50
C LEU A 181 0.80 -5.43 -13.02
N VAL A 182 1.03 -6.68 -12.59
CA VAL A 182 0.81 -7.12 -11.21
C VAL A 182 2.11 -7.69 -10.63
N ALA A 183 2.55 -7.16 -9.50
CA ALA A 183 3.62 -7.76 -8.70
C ALA A 183 3.25 -7.72 -7.20
N PRO A 184 3.92 -8.52 -6.35
CA PRO A 184 3.70 -8.46 -4.92
C PRO A 184 3.93 -7.04 -4.38
N ASP A 185 2.96 -6.55 -3.62
CA ASP A 185 3.02 -5.23 -3.00
C ASP A 185 4.18 -5.14 -2.00
N TYR A 186 4.74 -3.95 -1.86
CA TYR A 186 5.65 -3.62 -0.77
C TYR A 186 4.88 -3.08 0.43
N ALA A 187 5.43 -3.30 1.62
CA ALA A 187 4.93 -2.67 2.83
C ALA A 187 4.93 -1.13 2.66
N PRO A 188 3.81 -0.43 2.92
CA PRO A 188 3.69 1.01 2.67
C PRO A 188 4.65 1.81 3.56
N LEU A 189 5.32 2.81 2.98
CA LEU A 189 6.15 3.78 3.68
C LEU A 189 5.31 5.00 4.02
N GLN A 190 4.65 4.98 5.18
CA GLN A 190 3.77 6.07 5.60
C GLN A 190 3.64 6.17 7.12
N PRO A 191 3.36 7.38 7.66
CA PRO A 191 2.97 7.55 9.06
C PRO A 191 1.70 6.76 9.41
N LEU A 192 1.46 6.52 10.70
CA LEU A 192 0.25 5.84 11.18
C LEU A 192 -1.03 6.59 10.79
N VAL A 193 -1.01 7.91 10.83
CA VAL A 193 -2.16 8.74 10.43
C VAL A 193 -2.21 9.04 8.92
N GLY A 194 -1.36 8.38 8.14
CA GLY A 194 -1.16 8.66 6.73
C GLY A 194 -0.34 9.93 6.48
N TRP A 195 -0.07 10.20 5.20
CA TRP A 195 0.67 11.39 4.79
C TRP A 195 -0.19 12.65 4.87
N ARG A 196 0.33 13.69 5.52
CA ARG A 196 -0.28 15.02 5.59
C ARG A 196 0.71 16.05 5.05
N PHE A 197 0.80 16.13 3.73
CA PHE A 197 1.86 16.87 3.03
C PHE A 197 1.98 18.37 3.35
N ARG A 198 0.92 19.00 3.84
CA ARG A 198 0.94 20.42 4.25
C ARG A 198 1.39 20.62 5.70
N GLU A 199 1.43 19.56 6.51
CA GLU A 199 1.83 19.65 7.90
C GLU A 199 3.36 19.67 8.03
N PRO A 200 3.89 20.37 9.06
CA PRO A 200 5.29 20.24 9.47
C PRO A 200 5.67 18.78 9.70
N LEU A 201 6.90 18.43 9.32
CA LEU A 201 7.48 17.16 9.74
C LEU A 201 7.86 17.25 11.22
N THR A 202 7.38 16.32 12.03
CA THR A 202 7.83 16.15 13.43
C THR A 202 8.86 15.02 13.51
N ALA A 203 9.71 15.03 14.54
CA ALA A 203 10.68 13.96 14.78
C ALA A 203 10.00 12.61 15.01
N GLY A 204 8.83 12.59 15.64
CA GLY A 204 7.99 11.40 15.77
C GLY A 204 7.57 10.83 14.42
N CYS A 205 7.06 11.68 13.52
CA CYS A 205 6.65 11.27 12.17
C CYS A 205 7.84 10.77 11.34
N LEU A 206 9.00 11.45 11.44
CA LEU A 206 10.23 10.98 10.80
C LEU A 206 10.66 9.60 11.33
N ALA A 207 10.57 9.37 12.63
CA ALA A 207 10.90 8.09 13.25
C ALA A 207 9.96 6.96 12.82
N GLU A 208 8.65 7.24 12.72
CA GLU A 208 7.66 6.29 12.19
C GLU A 208 8.02 5.82 10.79
N VAL A 209 8.33 6.76 9.88
CA VAL A 209 8.72 6.45 8.51
C VAL A 209 10.07 5.74 8.48
N ALA A 210 11.03 6.13 9.32
CA ALA A 210 12.32 5.45 9.43
C ALA A 210 12.18 3.98 9.87
N VAL A 211 11.34 3.71 10.87
CA VAL A 211 11.02 2.35 11.33
C VAL A 211 10.33 1.55 10.23
N SER A 212 9.45 2.19 9.44
CA SER A 212 8.83 1.61 8.25
C SER A 212 9.86 1.10 7.26
N MET A 213 10.79 1.97 6.90
CA MET A 213 11.85 1.65 5.96
C MET A 213 12.74 0.53 6.54
N MET A 214 13.08 0.56 7.81
CA MET A 214 13.92 -0.50 8.38
C MET A 214 13.16 -1.82 8.67
N ASN A 215 11.84 -1.86 8.46
CA ASN A 215 10.95 -2.98 8.79
C ASN A 215 11.15 -3.50 10.23
N LEU A 216 11.16 -2.57 11.21
CA LEU A 216 11.45 -2.89 12.62
C LEU A 216 10.20 -2.96 13.52
N TYR A 217 9.00 -2.96 12.94
CA TYR A 217 7.75 -2.90 13.72
C TYR A 217 7.57 -4.04 14.73
N ASP A 218 8.15 -5.21 14.44
CA ASP A 218 8.17 -6.38 15.32
C ASP A 218 8.90 -6.13 16.65
N ARG A 219 9.83 -5.16 16.66
CA ARG A 219 10.60 -4.75 17.83
C ARG A 219 9.92 -3.67 18.67
N LEU A 220 8.76 -3.17 18.25
CA LEU A 220 7.97 -2.29 19.12
C LEU A 220 7.56 -3.07 20.38
N PRO A 221 7.67 -2.45 21.57
CA PRO A 221 7.22 -3.08 22.79
C PRO A 221 5.69 -3.25 22.77
N GLU A 222 5.17 -4.15 23.59
CA GLU A 222 3.73 -4.24 23.80
C GLU A 222 3.23 -2.97 24.51
N SER A 223 2.04 -2.51 24.15
CA SER A 223 1.40 -1.37 24.80
C SER A 223 1.01 -1.76 26.22
N THR A 224 1.40 -0.93 27.20
CA THR A 224 1.02 -1.12 28.61
C THR A 224 -0.38 -0.60 28.92
N THR A 225 -0.94 0.22 28.03
CA THR A 225 -2.26 0.87 28.19
C THR A 225 -3.39 0.06 27.56
N ASN A 226 -3.09 -0.82 26.60
CA ASN A 226 -4.09 -1.62 25.88
C ASN A 226 -3.97 -3.10 26.24
N VAL A 227 -4.96 -3.62 26.97
CA VAL A 227 -5.06 -5.05 27.29
C VAL A 227 -5.31 -5.84 26.00
N PRO A 228 -4.66 -7.01 25.79
CA PRO A 228 -4.91 -7.83 24.62
C PRO A 228 -6.41 -8.17 24.48
N ALA A 229 -7.01 -7.75 23.37
CA ALA A 229 -8.41 -8.03 23.08
C ALA A 229 -8.51 -9.49 22.60
N ARG A 230 -9.42 -10.27 23.20
CA ARG A 230 -9.72 -11.63 22.76
C ARG A 230 -11.12 -11.66 22.14
N LEU A 231 -11.21 -12.22 20.94
CA LEU A 231 -12.46 -12.42 20.22
C LEU A 231 -12.69 -13.92 20.03
N ALA A 232 -13.77 -14.43 20.60
CA ALA A 232 -14.24 -15.78 20.35
C ALA A 232 -14.71 -15.88 18.89
N ALA A 233 -14.12 -16.77 18.09
CA ALA A 233 -14.44 -16.87 16.67
C ALA A 233 -15.90 -17.27 16.45
N VAL A 234 -16.44 -18.15 17.32
CA VAL A 234 -17.84 -18.59 17.26
C VAL A 234 -18.86 -17.45 17.46
N ASP A 235 -18.45 -16.36 18.11
CA ASP A 235 -19.33 -15.22 18.40
C ASP A 235 -19.09 -14.05 17.44
N ALA A 236 -17.88 -13.90 16.91
CA ALA A 236 -17.48 -12.78 16.08
C ALA A 236 -17.51 -13.07 14.57
N ALA A 237 -17.39 -14.33 14.14
CA ALA A 237 -17.35 -14.65 12.72
C ALA A 237 -18.66 -14.33 12.00
N LEU A 238 -18.55 -13.83 10.78
CA LEU A 238 -19.69 -13.71 9.88
C LEU A 238 -20.25 -15.10 9.55
N PRO A 239 -21.56 -15.22 9.25
CA PRO A 239 -22.18 -16.51 8.93
C PRO A 239 -21.44 -17.23 7.80
N ASN A 240 -21.05 -18.48 8.06
CA ASN A 240 -20.34 -19.34 7.11
C ASN A 240 -21.01 -20.74 7.12
N ARG A 241 -21.21 -21.33 5.94
CA ARG A 241 -21.87 -22.65 5.78
C ARG A 241 -20.92 -23.84 5.86
N ASP A 242 -19.63 -23.60 5.69
CA ASP A 242 -18.57 -24.60 5.59
C ASP A 242 -17.81 -24.78 6.93
N ALA A 243 -18.26 -24.09 7.98
CA ALA A 243 -17.81 -24.30 9.34
C ALA A 243 -18.98 -24.35 10.33
N SER A 244 -18.83 -25.15 11.39
CA SER A 244 -19.84 -25.33 12.43
C SER A 244 -19.21 -25.23 13.81
N ALA A 245 -19.99 -24.73 14.77
CA ALA A 245 -19.57 -24.68 16.17
C ALA A 245 -19.45 -26.10 16.75
N THR A 246 -18.41 -26.34 17.53
CA THR A 246 -18.17 -27.60 18.24
C THR A 246 -17.50 -27.35 19.59
N ASP A 247 -17.69 -28.27 20.51
CA ASP A 247 -17.14 -28.29 21.87
C ASP A 247 -16.14 -29.45 22.08
N ILE A 248 -15.70 -30.09 20.99
CA ILE A 248 -14.72 -31.18 21.03
C ILE A 248 -13.44 -30.69 21.70
N ASN A 249 -13.03 -31.36 22.78
CA ASN A 249 -11.88 -30.98 23.61
C ASN A 249 -10.64 -31.88 23.43
N TYR A 250 -10.78 -33.07 22.82
CA TYR A 250 -9.65 -33.97 22.57
C TYR A 250 -8.72 -33.46 21.45
N LEU A 251 -9.12 -32.43 20.71
CA LEU A 251 -8.34 -31.75 19.68
C LEU A 251 -7.59 -30.53 20.21
N GLY A 252 -7.40 -30.41 21.53
CA GLY A 252 -6.70 -29.31 22.18
C GLY A 252 -7.62 -28.45 23.04
N SER A 253 -7.03 -27.71 23.97
CA SER A 253 -7.79 -26.83 24.87
C SER A 253 -8.31 -25.61 24.13
N PHE A 254 -9.58 -25.29 24.34
CA PHE A 254 -10.21 -24.07 23.88
C PHE A 254 -10.70 -23.22 25.06
N ARG A 255 -10.94 -21.93 24.83
CA ARG A 255 -11.35 -20.97 25.88
C ARG A 255 -12.75 -20.41 25.68
N SER A 256 -13.25 -20.39 24.46
CA SER A 256 -14.60 -19.92 24.16
C SER A 256 -15.64 -20.98 24.56
N ARG A 257 -16.94 -20.64 24.46
CA ARG A 257 -18.02 -21.60 24.71
C ARG A 257 -18.03 -22.79 23.74
N ALA A 258 -17.52 -22.55 22.53
CA ALA A 258 -17.34 -23.49 21.45
C ALA A 258 -16.31 -22.89 20.48
N TRP A 259 -15.79 -23.68 19.56
CA TRP A 259 -14.89 -23.24 18.49
C TRP A 259 -15.46 -23.61 17.12
N LEU A 260 -15.03 -22.91 16.08
CA LEU A 260 -15.48 -23.17 14.71
C LEU A 260 -14.59 -24.24 14.07
N ARG A 261 -15.21 -25.30 13.56
CA ARG A 261 -14.54 -26.39 12.85
C ARG A 261 -15.06 -26.51 11.42
N THR A 262 -14.15 -26.66 10.46
CA THR A 262 -14.49 -26.83 9.04
C THR A 262 -14.84 -28.28 8.70
N ASP A 263 -15.56 -28.47 7.61
CA ASP A 263 -15.82 -29.79 7.04
C ASP A 263 -14.63 -30.29 6.17
N PHE A 264 -14.87 -31.30 5.33
CA PHE A 264 -13.84 -31.87 4.43
C PHE A 264 -13.41 -30.95 3.28
N ARG A 265 -14.08 -29.81 3.06
CA ARG A 265 -13.77 -28.83 2.01
C ARG A 265 -12.89 -27.69 2.52
N GLY A 266 -12.80 -27.51 3.84
CA GLY A 266 -12.20 -26.31 4.43
C GLY A 266 -13.17 -25.12 4.39
N ALA A 267 -12.74 -23.96 4.87
CA ALA A 267 -13.59 -22.77 4.89
C ALA A 267 -12.77 -21.46 4.92
N ALA A 268 -13.38 -20.39 4.41
CA ALA A 268 -12.89 -19.02 4.60
C ALA A 268 -13.74 -18.30 5.67
N ILE A 269 -13.22 -18.20 6.89
CA ILE A 269 -13.89 -17.57 8.04
C ILE A 269 -13.55 -16.09 8.06
N GLN A 270 -14.55 -15.23 7.95
CA GLN A 270 -14.40 -13.78 8.03
C GLN A 270 -14.75 -13.30 9.44
N ILE A 271 -13.86 -12.53 10.06
CA ILE A 271 -13.97 -12.08 11.44
C ILE A 271 -13.74 -10.57 11.46
N PRO A 272 -14.81 -9.76 11.63
CA PRO A 272 -14.69 -8.34 11.86
C PRO A 272 -13.95 -8.06 13.17
N VAL A 273 -13.00 -7.15 13.13
CA VAL A 273 -12.18 -6.75 14.26
C VAL A 273 -12.32 -5.25 14.46
N LYS A 274 -12.62 -4.82 15.68
CA LYS A 274 -12.68 -3.39 16.02
C LYS A 274 -11.42 -2.97 16.76
N ALA A 275 -10.60 -2.13 16.13
CA ALA A 275 -9.45 -1.51 16.78
C ALA A 275 -9.86 -0.15 17.36
N ALA A 276 -9.52 0.11 18.63
CA ALA A 276 -9.83 1.39 19.26
C ALA A 276 -9.02 2.53 18.61
N GLU A 277 -7.74 2.27 18.37
CA GLU A 277 -6.79 3.22 17.81
C GLU A 277 -6.05 2.59 16.63
N ALA A 278 -5.66 3.42 15.67
CA ALA A 278 -4.78 3.00 14.58
C ALA A 278 -3.39 2.68 15.15
N GLY A 279 -2.82 1.55 14.75
CA GLY A 279 -1.56 1.09 15.31
C GLY A 279 -1.14 -0.27 14.80
N TYR A 280 -0.04 -0.79 15.35
CA TYR A 280 0.45 -2.13 15.03
C TYR A 280 -0.07 -3.14 16.06
N TYR A 281 -0.64 -4.24 15.57
CA TYR A 281 -1.23 -5.28 16.41
C TYR A 281 -0.60 -6.63 16.06
N GLY A 282 -0.03 -7.28 17.07
CA GLY A 282 0.34 -8.69 16.98
C GLY A 282 -0.93 -9.52 17.02
N ILE A 283 -1.14 -10.34 16.00
CA ILE A 283 -2.31 -11.20 15.90
C ILE A 283 -1.87 -12.63 16.15
N THR A 284 -2.47 -13.24 17.17
CA THR A 284 -2.30 -14.65 17.49
C THR A 284 -3.66 -15.31 17.53
N ALA A 285 -3.77 -16.57 17.12
CA ALA A 285 -5.03 -17.29 17.13
C ALA A 285 -4.84 -18.70 17.67
N ASN A 286 -5.82 -19.20 18.43
CA ASN A 286 -5.88 -20.60 18.82
C ASN A 286 -6.55 -21.38 17.67
N VAL A 287 -5.74 -21.98 16.80
CA VAL A 287 -6.16 -22.55 15.53
C VAL A 287 -5.66 -23.97 15.33
N MET A 288 -6.33 -24.71 14.46
CA MET A 288 -6.03 -26.09 14.09
C MET A 288 -6.00 -26.23 12.56
N GLY A 289 -4.99 -26.95 12.06
CA GLY A 289 -4.74 -27.18 10.64
C GLY A 289 -3.25 -27.09 10.31
N GLN A 290 -2.75 -27.91 9.39
CA GLN A 290 -1.30 -27.92 9.05
C GLN A 290 -0.84 -26.61 8.39
N ARG A 291 -1.70 -26.00 7.57
CA ARG A 291 -1.44 -24.74 6.89
C ARG A 291 -2.64 -23.83 7.12
N ILE A 292 -2.39 -22.68 7.71
CA ILE A 292 -3.39 -21.64 7.94
C ILE A 292 -3.03 -20.47 7.05
N GLU A 293 -3.94 -20.13 6.16
CA GLU A 293 -3.79 -18.98 5.27
C GLU A 293 -4.84 -17.94 5.61
N GLY A 294 -4.70 -16.74 5.06
CA GLY A 294 -5.65 -15.69 5.31
C GLY A 294 -5.12 -14.35 4.87
N ASP A 295 -5.87 -13.32 5.22
CA ASP A 295 -5.46 -11.93 5.04
C ASP A 295 -6.03 -11.06 6.16
N VAL A 296 -5.35 -9.95 6.43
CA VAL A 296 -5.84 -8.88 7.30
C VAL A 296 -5.98 -7.64 6.43
N ASN A 297 -7.21 -7.17 6.21
CA ASN A 297 -7.49 -6.06 5.29
C ASN A 297 -6.83 -6.25 3.90
N GLY A 298 -6.78 -7.49 3.38
CA GLY A 298 -6.15 -7.82 2.11
C GLY A 298 -4.63 -8.07 2.15
N TYR A 299 -3.98 -7.94 3.32
CA TYR A 299 -2.58 -8.33 3.49
C TYR A 299 -2.47 -9.81 3.83
N ASP A 300 -2.11 -10.62 2.83
CA ASP A 300 -2.05 -12.07 2.95
C ASP A 300 -1.02 -12.57 3.98
N PHE A 301 -1.29 -13.75 4.53
CA PHE A 301 -0.34 -14.53 5.32
C PHE A 301 -0.52 -16.03 5.12
N SER A 302 0.55 -16.77 5.45
CA SER A 302 0.55 -18.22 5.47
C SER A 302 1.46 -18.70 6.60
N VAL A 303 0.90 -19.46 7.53
CA VAL A 303 1.62 -19.98 8.70
C VAL A 303 1.43 -21.49 8.81
N THR A 304 2.46 -22.16 9.34
CA THR A 304 2.38 -23.59 9.65
C THR A 304 1.68 -23.76 11.00
N GLY A 305 0.57 -24.48 11.00
CA GLY A 305 -0.17 -24.80 12.22
C GLY A 305 0.08 -26.22 12.71
N LYS A 306 -0.85 -26.73 13.52
CA LYS A 306 -0.76 -28.06 14.14
C LYS A 306 -2.05 -28.84 13.91
N PRO A 307 -2.03 -30.19 13.99
CA PRO A 307 -3.24 -31.00 13.84
C PRO A 307 -4.17 -30.95 15.07
N TYR A 308 -3.93 -30.03 15.99
CA TYR A 308 -4.72 -29.74 17.20
C TYR A 308 -4.71 -28.22 17.43
N LEU A 309 -5.68 -27.71 18.19
CA LEU A 309 -5.77 -26.31 18.60
C LEU A 309 -4.50 -25.89 19.33
N ALA A 310 -3.81 -24.92 18.75
CA ALA A 310 -2.62 -24.32 19.34
C ALA A 310 -2.57 -22.83 19.03
N MET A 311 -2.02 -22.07 19.99
CA MET A 311 -1.69 -20.67 19.77
C MET A 311 -0.65 -20.56 18.65
N THR A 312 -1.05 -19.89 17.58
CA THR A 312 -0.24 -19.66 16.38
C THR A 312 -0.16 -18.15 16.15
N SER A 313 1.04 -17.63 15.95
CA SER A 313 1.24 -16.24 15.54
C SER A 313 0.88 -16.11 14.07
N LEU A 314 -0.11 -15.27 13.76
CA LEU A 314 -0.51 -14.99 12.38
C LEU A 314 0.37 -13.89 11.78
N GLY A 315 0.89 -12.99 12.62
CA GLY A 315 1.82 -11.94 12.22
C GLY A 315 1.60 -10.64 12.96
N LEU A 316 2.26 -9.59 12.49
CA LEU A 316 2.10 -8.22 12.95
C LEU A 316 1.47 -7.40 11.83
N TYR A 317 0.36 -6.72 12.13
CA TYR A 317 -0.39 -5.97 11.13
C TYR A 317 -0.68 -4.55 11.60
N ARG A 318 -0.69 -3.62 10.66
CA ARG A 318 -1.24 -2.29 10.89
C ARG A 318 -2.76 -2.38 10.79
N LEU A 319 -3.45 -2.00 11.86
CA LEU A 319 -4.90 -1.85 11.87
C LEU A 319 -5.24 -0.36 11.90
N GLU A 320 -6.26 0.03 11.15
CA GLU A 320 -6.83 1.37 11.21
C GLU A 320 -7.81 1.44 12.40
N SER A 321 -8.07 2.63 12.94
CA SER A 321 -9.10 2.79 13.97
C SER A 321 -10.48 2.45 13.39
N GLY A 322 -11.30 1.74 14.15
CA GLY A 322 -12.61 1.26 13.71
C GLY A 322 -12.57 -0.18 13.20
N GLU A 323 -13.34 -0.45 12.15
CA GLU A 323 -13.55 -1.80 11.63
C GLU A 323 -12.41 -2.24 10.71
N ASN A 324 -11.93 -3.45 10.95
CA ASN A 324 -10.94 -4.17 10.16
C ASN A 324 -11.50 -5.57 9.88
N MET A 325 -10.95 -6.26 8.89
CA MET A 325 -11.36 -7.61 8.53
C MET A 325 -10.18 -8.57 8.62
N LEU A 326 -10.35 -9.65 9.38
CA LEU A 326 -9.48 -10.82 9.35
C LEU A 326 -10.21 -11.95 8.59
N THR A 327 -9.59 -12.45 7.53
CA THR A 327 -10.04 -13.66 6.83
C THR A 327 -9.11 -14.80 7.18
N LEU A 328 -9.64 -15.92 7.69
CA LEU A 328 -8.91 -17.16 7.93
C LEU A 328 -9.36 -18.23 6.93
N ARG A 329 -8.46 -18.67 6.07
CA ARG A 329 -8.63 -19.81 5.17
C ARG A 329 -8.11 -21.05 5.89
N LEU A 330 -9.04 -21.81 6.45
CA LEU A 330 -8.78 -23.01 7.21
C LEU A 330 -8.83 -24.24 6.29
N PRO A 331 -7.89 -25.19 6.44
CA PRO A 331 -7.87 -26.39 5.63
C PRO A 331 -9.05 -27.32 6.01
N PRO A 332 -9.26 -28.40 5.24
CA PRO A 332 -10.19 -29.47 5.63
C PRO A 332 -10.00 -29.92 7.08
N GLN A 333 -11.11 -30.04 7.80
CA GLN A 333 -11.18 -30.39 9.22
C GLN A 333 -10.46 -29.43 10.19
N GLY A 334 -9.91 -28.30 9.72
CA GLY A 334 -9.29 -27.29 10.55
C GLY A 334 -10.28 -26.55 11.46
N GLY A 335 -9.79 -25.60 12.24
CA GLY A 335 -10.66 -24.80 13.08
C GLY A 335 -9.99 -23.63 13.78
N VAL A 336 -10.82 -22.83 14.44
CA VAL A 336 -10.43 -21.63 15.18
C VAL A 336 -11.32 -21.44 16.41
N ASP A 337 -10.69 -21.23 17.55
CA ASP A 337 -11.36 -20.98 18.84
C ASP A 337 -11.48 -19.48 19.13
N PHE A 338 -10.36 -18.81 19.38
CA PHE A 338 -10.31 -17.36 19.55
C PHE A 338 -9.12 -16.74 18.84
N ILE A 339 -9.22 -15.43 18.66
CA ILE A 339 -8.17 -14.56 18.14
C ILE A 339 -7.82 -13.55 19.21
N GLN A 340 -6.53 -13.36 19.44
CA GLN A 340 -5.99 -12.38 20.37
C GLN A 340 -5.21 -11.30 19.60
N PHE A 341 -5.56 -10.05 19.87
CA PHE A 341 -4.93 -8.86 19.31
C PHE A 341 -4.14 -8.16 20.41
N THR A 342 -2.82 -8.09 20.25
CA THR A 342 -1.94 -7.40 21.19
C THR A 342 -1.44 -6.10 20.54
N HIS A 343 -1.88 -4.96 21.06
CA HIS A 343 -1.41 -3.67 20.57
C HIS A 343 0.07 -3.45 20.90
N LYS A 344 0.84 -2.99 19.93
CA LYS A 344 2.21 -2.50 20.13
C LYS A 344 2.16 -1.04 20.54
N ASP A 345 3.12 -0.61 21.36
CA ASP A 345 3.32 0.79 21.68
C ASP A 345 3.68 1.54 20.39
N SER A 346 2.66 2.18 19.84
CA SER A 346 2.70 2.93 18.59
C SER A 346 2.83 4.43 18.86
N SER A 347 3.37 4.81 20.03
CA SER A 347 3.61 6.21 20.36
C SER A 347 4.82 6.77 19.59
N PRO A 348 4.83 8.09 19.29
CA PRO A 348 5.97 8.74 18.66
C PRO A 348 7.31 8.49 19.39
N ALA A 349 7.28 8.42 20.73
CA ALA A 349 8.46 8.14 21.54
C ALA A 349 8.99 6.71 21.35
N ALA A 350 8.10 5.72 21.24
CA ALA A 350 8.48 4.34 20.96
C ALA A 350 9.16 4.21 19.58
N PHE A 351 8.61 4.87 18.56
CA PHE A 351 9.23 4.93 17.23
C PHE A 351 10.59 5.62 17.26
N MET A 352 10.73 6.75 17.95
CA MET A 352 12.02 7.44 18.09
C MET A 352 13.06 6.55 18.76
N LYS A 353 12.72 5.90 19.87
CA LYS A 353 13.61 4.95 20.55
C LYS A 353 14.08 3.84 19.61
N LEU A 354 13.16 3.28 18.83
CA LEU A 354 13.46 2.21 17.88
C LEU A 354 14.29 2.68 16.68
N ALA A 355 14.05 3.90 16.20
CA ALA A 355 14.84 4.54 15.14
C ALA A 355 16.22 5.03 15.63
N GLY A 356 16.50 4.97 16.94
CA GLY A 356 17.73 5.51 17.53
C GLY A 356 17.77 7.04 17.56
N MET A 357 16.61 7.69 17.55
CA MET A 357 16.45 9.16 17.59
C MET A 357 16.21 9.63 19.03
N SER A 358 16.83 10.75 19.40
CA SER A 358 16.66 11.40 20.70
C SER A 358 15.92 12.73 20.61
N GLY A 359 15.39 13.20 21.75
CA GLY A 359 14.74 14.49 21.90
C GLY A 359 13.21 14.40 22.00
N ASP A 360 12.55 15.55 21.95
CA ASP A 360 11.09 15.66 21.98
C ASP A 360 10.46 15.18 20.66
N PRO A 361 9.46 14.28 20.67
CA PRO A 361 8.78 13.83 19.45
C PRO A 361 8.08 14.93 18.66
N GLY A 362 7.67 16.01 19.31
CA GLY A 362 7.04 17.17 18.67
C GLY A 362 8.03 18.10 17.95
N ARG A 363 9.34 17.95 18.14
CA ARG A 363 10.33 18.85 17.53
C ARG A 363 10.32 18.74 16.00
N LEU A 364 10.64 19.84 15.33
CA LEU A 364 10.72 19.93 13.88
C LEU A 364 12.18 19.71 13.43
N PRO A 365 12.53 18.56 12.81
CA PRO A 365 13.88 18.33 12.33
C PRO A 365 14.19 19.20 11.11
N GLY A 366 15.44 19.64 10.99
CA GLY A 366 15.93 20.38 9.81
C GLY A 366 16.24 19.46 8.62
N ALA A 367 16.31 20.02 7.41
CA ALA A 367 16.55 19.26 6.18
C ALA A 367 17.85 18.42 6.21
N ASP A 368 18.93 18.95 6.80
CA ASP A 368 20.22 18.24 6.88
C ASP A 368 20.16 17.03 7.82
N GLU A 369 19.39 17.14 8.91
CA GLU A 369 19.16 16.03 9.84
C GLU A 369 18.39 14.91 9.15
N VAL A 370 17.29 15.25 8.47
CA VAL A 370 16.48 14.31 7.70
C VAL A 370 17.34 13.58 6.66
N LYS A 371 18.15 14.34 5.90
CA LYS A 371 19.07 13.79 4.90
C LYS A 371 20.09 12.84 5.52
N GLY A 372 20.64 13.19 6.68
CA GLY A 372 21.56 12.33 7.45
C GLY A 372 20.92 11.00 7.83
N ILE A 373 19.70 11.03 8.34
CA ILE A 373 18.92 9.83 8.72
C ILE A 373 18.61 8.98 7.49
N LEU A 374 18.08 9.57 6.42
CA LEU A 374 17.74 8.82 5.20
C LEU A 374 18.98 8.19 4.56
N LYS A 375 20.14 8.86 4.58
CA LYS A 375 21.40 8.29 4.09
C LYS A 375 21.82 7.07 4.92
N ALA A 376 21.70 7.14 6.24
CA ALA A 376 22.02 6.02 7.13
C ALA A 376 21.07 4.83 6.91
N ILE A 377 19.78 5.10 6.66
CA ILE A 377 18.78 4.07 6.33
C ILE A 377 19.08 3.47 4.96
N TYR A 378 19.34 4.28 3.93
CA TYR A 378 19.60 3.83 2.56
C TYR A 378 20.70 2.76 2.49
N GLN A 379 21.76 2.92 3.28
CA GLN A 379 22.86 1.95 3.36
C GLN A 379 22.44 0.59 3.95
N LYS A 380 21.41 0.58 4.80
CA LYS A 380 20.91 -0.61 5.51
C LYS A 380 19.62 -1.16 4.92
N TYR A 381 18.96 -0.41 4.03
CA TYR A 381 17.63 -0.72 3.51
C TYR A 381 17.72 -1.94 2.57
N PRO A 382 17.13 -3.08 2.95
CA PRO A 382 17.22 -4.31 2.15
C PRO A 382 16.11 -4.42 1.10
N VAL A 383 15.08 -3.57 1.16
CA VAL A 383 13.81 -3.71 0.45
C VAL A 383 13.71 -2.70 -0.70
N ARG A 384 12.89 -2.94 -1.72
CA ARG A 384 12.63 -2.02 -2.85
C ARG A 384 13.88 -1.52 -3.61
N LYS A 385 14.88 -2.39 -3.80
CA LYS A 385 16.05 -2.11 -4.65
C LYS A 385 15.76 -2.35 -6.12
#